data_AF-A0A6F9EHM7-F1
#
_entry.id   AF-A0A6F9EHM7-F1
#
_cell.length_a   1.000
_cell.length_b   1.000
_cell.length_c   1.000
_cell.angle_alpha   90.00
_cell.angle_beta   90.00
_cell.angle_gamma   90.00
#
_symmetry.space_group_name_H-M   'P 1'
#
loop_
_entity.id
_entity.type
_entity.pdbx_description
1 polymer ?
#
loop_
_entity_poly.entity_id
_entity_poly.type
_entity_poly.pdbx_seq_one_letter_code
_entity_poly.pdbx_strand_id
1 'polypeptide(L)'
;MGLFDNLKTAVVKMLSGRNREEQESFAALRAHYVFEAEFCNVRSGNEKGQVENLVGYVRRNALTPLVEVASLEDLNSRILLSWCDRVAETDRVPHTDETVAAVYTREKEALHPFRLNRLKLVGSVRSKSAKCPP
;
A
#
# COMPACT_ATOMS: atom_id res chain seq x y z
N MET A 1 -0.44 1.63 -11.22
CA MET A 1 -1.44 0.56 -11.03
C MET A 1 -1.06 -0.19 -9.76
N GLY A 2 -2.00 -0.34 -8.80
CA GLY A 2 -1.69 -0.91 -7.50
C GLY A 2 -1.70 -2.45 -7.57
N LEU A 3 -0.58 -3.08 -7.23
CA LEU A 3 -0.48 -4.53 -7.13
C LEU A 3 -0.85 -4.97 -5.71
N PHE A 4 -1.88 -5.80 -5.60
CA PHE A 4 -2.43 -6.33 -4.36
C PHE A 4 -2.11 -7.82 -4.23
N ASP A 5 -1.85 -8.25 -2.99
CA ASP A 5 -1.77 -9.68 -2.69
C ASP A 5 -3.16 -10.34 -2.78
N ASN A 6 -3.21 -11.66 -2.80
CA ASN A 6 -4.45 -12.45 -2.82
C ASN A 6 -5.07 -12.55 -1.41
N LEU A 7 -5.21 -11.41 -0.73
CA LEU A 7 -5.76 -11.36 0.61
C LEU A 7 -7.23 -11.80 0.61
N LYS A 8 -7.60 -12.64 1.60
CA LYS A 8 -8.96 -13.21 1.69
C LYS A 8 -10.04 -12.15 1.79
N THR A 9 -9.74 -10.96 2.32
CA THR A 9 -10.68 -9.83 2.45
C THR A 9 -10.96 -9.12 1.13
N ALA A 10 -10.11 -9.29 0.12
CA ALA A 10 -10.31 -8.73 -1.21
C ALA A 10 -10.71 -9.78 -2.24
N VAL A 11 -10.25 -11.03 -2.10
CA VAL A 11 -10.45 -12.11 -3.07
C VAL A 11 -11.32 -13.22 -2.47
N VAL A 12 -12.47 -13.48 -3.09
CA VAL A 12 -13.33 -14.66 -2.83
C VAL A 12 -12.72 -15.89 -3.49
N LYS A 13 -12.31 -15.77 -4.75
CA LYS A 13 -11.81 -16.89 -5.55
C LYS A 13 -10.72 -16.44 -6.52
N MET A 14 -9.68 -17.26 -6.62
CA MET A 14 -8.64 -17.10 -7.64
C MET A 14 -9.10 -17.75 -8.95
N LEU A 15 -9.08 -16.98 -10.04
CA LEU A 15 -9.32 -17.46 -11.41
C LEU A 15 -7.99 -17.54 -12.17
N SER A 16 -8.00 -17.84 -13.47
CA SER A 16 -6.76 -17.97 -14.25
C SER A 16 -6.02 -16.63 -14.40
N GLY A 17 -4.69 -16.68 -14.43
CA GLY A 17 -3.83 -15.49 -14.54
C GLY A 17 -4.03 -14.52 -13.36
N ARG A 18 -4.29 -13.25 -13.68
CA ARG A 18 -4.54 -12.16 -12.70
C ARG A 18 -6.02 -11.98 -12.34
N ASN A 19 -6.92 -12.77 -12.92
CA ASN A 19 -8.36 -12.62 -12.69
C ASN A 19 -8.74 -13.12 -11.30
N ARG A 20 -9.47 -12.30 -10.54
CA ARG A 20 -10.00 -12.64 -9.22
C ARG A 20 -11.49 -12.37 -9.16
N GLU A 21 -12.21 -13.22 -8.47
CA GLU A 21 -13.54 -12.91 -7.98
C GLU A 21 -13.35 -12.07 -6.71
N GLU A 22 -13.61 -10.75 -6.81
CA GLU A 22 -13.46 -9.81 -5.69
C GLU A 22 -14.58 -9.99 -4.66
N GLN A 23 -14.30 -9.71 -3.39
CA GLN A 23 -15.37 -9.53 -2.41
C GLN A 23 -16.21 -8.30 -2.77
N GLU A 24 -17.53 -8.37 -2.57
CA GLU A 24 -18.43 -7.24 -2.80
C GLU A 24 -18.01 -5.99 -2.00
N SER A 25 -17.56 -6.17 -0.77
CA SER A 25 -17.04 -5.10 0.09
C SER A 25 -15.79 -4.43 -0.48
N PHE A 26 -14.91 -5.20 -1.13
CA PHE A 26 -13.71 -4.69 -1.78
C PHE A 26 -14.04 -4.00 -3.11
N ALA A 27 -14.94 -4.57 -3.91
CA ALA A 27 -15.43 -3.93 -5.11
C ALA A 27 -16.13 -2.58 -4.80
N ALA A 28 -16.92 -2.52 -3.72
CA ALA A 28 -17.54 -1.30 -3.24
C ALA A 28 -16.50 -0.25 -2.80
N LEU A 29 -15.46 -0.67 -2.07
CA LEU A 29 -14.33 0.19 -1.71
C LEU A 29 -13.65 0.77 -2.96
N ARG A 30 -13.43 -0.07 -3.96
CA ARG A 30 -12.77 0.28 -5.21
C ARG A 30 -13.59 1.25 -6.05
N ALA A 31 -14.91 1.05 -6.12
CA ALA A 31 -15.84 1.99 -6.74
C ALA A 31 -15.92 3.32 -5.96
N HIS A 32 -15.85 3.28 -4.63
CA HIS A 32 -15.93 4.47 -3.79
C HIS A 32 -14.71 5.38 -3.95
N TYR A 33 -13.50 4.80 -4.01
CA TYR A 33 -12.25 5.53 -4.15
C TYR A 33 -11.72 5.60 -5.59
N VAL A 34 -12.46 5.03 -6.54
CA VAL A 34 -12.17 5.08 -7.99
C VAL A 34 -10.72 4.67 -8.30
N PHE A 35 -10.31 3.50 -7.81
CA PHE A 35 -9.00 2.92 -8.14
C PHE A 35 -9.12 1.61 -8.90
N GLU A 36 -8.03 1.19 -9.52
CA GLU A 36 -7.92 -0.12 -10.16
C GLU A 36 -7.03 -1.03 -9.32
N ALA A 37 -7.45 -2.28 -9.15
CA ALA A 37 -6.73 -3.28 -8.38
C ALA A 37 -6.22 -4.38 -9.33
N GLU A 38 -4.91 -4.60 -9.32
CA GLU A 38 -4.31 -5.79 -9.92
C GLU A 38 -3.92 -6.77 -8.83
N PHE A 39 -4.14 -8.07 -9.06
CA PHE A 39 -3.76 -9.09 -8.10
C PHE A 39 -2.52 -9.86 -8.56
N CYS A 40 -1.62 -10.15 -7.61
CA CYS A 40 -0.44 -10.95 -7.87
C CYS A 40 -0.81 -12.31 -8.46
N ASN A 41 -0.03 -12.75 -9.45
CA ASN A 41 -0.14 -14.09 -10.01
C ASN A 41 0.23 -15.16 -8.97
N VAL A 42 -0.46 -16.30 -9.04
CA VAL A 42 -0.20 -17.42 -8.13
C VAL A 42 1.20 -17.97 -8.41
N ARG A 43 2.06 -18.02 -7.38
CA ARG A 43 3.48 -18.45 -7.43
C ARG A 43 4.43 -17.49 -8.16
N SER A 44 4.04 -16.23 -8.38
CA SER A 44 4.94 -15.22 -8.96
C SER A 44 5.67 -14.41 -7.90
N GLY A 45 6.64 -15.03 -7.21
CA GLY A 45 7.46 -14.36 -6.18
C GLY A 45 8.20 -13.11 -6.69
N ASN A 46 8.51 -13.04 -7.98
CA ASN A 46 9.16 -11.88 -8.59
C ASN A 46 8.31 -10.60 -8.52
N GLU A 47 6.97 -10.71 -8.49
CA GLU A 47 6.08 -9.55 -8.34
C GLU A 47 6.17 -8.96 -6.92
N LYS A 48 6.62 -9.76 -5.94
CA LYS A 48 6.89 -9.33 -4.56
C LYS A 48 8.30 -8.78 -4.36
N GLY A 49 9.22 -9.05 -5.29
CA GLY A 49 10.62 -8.61 -5.20
C GLY A 49 10.78 -7.08 -5.10
N GLN A 50 9.88 -6.31 -5.71
CA GLN A 50 9.88 -4.85 -5.58
C GLN A 50 9.63 -4.38 -4.15
N VAL A 51 8.67 -5.01 -3.46
CA VAL A 51 8.36 -4.69 -2.05
C VAL A 51 9.53 -5.07 -1.15
N GLU A 52 10.10 -6.26 -1.33
CA GLU A 52 11.23 -6.73 -0.52
C GLU A 52 12.48 -5.86 -0.74
N ASN A 53 12.74 -5.43 -1.98
CA ASN A 53 13.80 -4.49 -2.31
C ASN A 53 13.59 -3.12 -1.66
N LEU A 54 12.36 -2.59 -1.69
CA LEU A 54 12.03 -1.31 -1.06
C LEU A 54 12.19 -1.37 0.46
N VAL A 55 11.72 -2.45 1.11
CA VAL A 55 11.94 -2.67 2.54
C VAL A 55 13.43 -2.71 2.87
N GLY A 56 14.22 -3.43 2.06
CA GLY A 56 15.67 -3.45 2.21
C GLY A 56 16.31 -2.07 2.02
N TYR A 57 15.85 -1.29 1.04
CA TYR A 57 16.31 0.06 0.77
C TYR A 57 16.06 0.99 1.95
N VAL A 58 14.85 1.02 2.50
CA VAL A 58 14.51 1.85 3.67
C VAL A 58 15.38 1.47 4.87
N ARG A 59 15.57 0.16 5.14
CA ARG A 59 16.42 -0.30 6.25
C ARG A 59 17.87 0.19 6.13
N ARG A 60 18.43 0.15 4.92
CA ARG A 60 19.83 0.56 4.67
C ARG A 60 20.04 2.06 4.62
N ASN A 61 19.02 2.85 4.30
CA ASN A 61 19.16 4.29 4.03
C ASN A 61 18.47 5.20 5.06
N ALA A 62 17.41 4.72 5.72
CA ALA A 62 16.67 5.50 6.73
C ALA A 62 17.05 5.11 8.17
N LEU A 63 17.40 3.84 8.39
CA LEU A 63 17.62 3.26 9.72
C LEU A 63 19.08 2.90 9.99
N THR A 64 20.01 3.48 9.22
CA THR A 64 21.45 3.24 9.34
C THR A 64 22.20 4.57 9.47
N PRO A 65 23.05 4.75 10.51
CA PRO A 65 23.34 3.82 11.60
C PRO A 65 22.09 3.51 12.46
N LEU A 66 22.15 2.42 13.25
CA LEU A 66 21.01 1.97 14.05
C LEU A 66 20.45 3.13 14.89
N VAL A 67 19.15 3.37 14.76
CA VAL A 67 18.46 4.47 15.44
C VAL A 67 17.85 3.99 16.75
N GLU A 68 18.13 4.70 17.83
CA GLU A 68 17.48 4.48 19.12
C GLU A 68 16.27 5.41 19.25
N VAL A 69 15.11 4.81 19.45
CA VAL A 69 13.81 5.50 19.52
C VAL A 69 12.96 4.88 20.62
N ALA A 70 12.17 5.71 21.30
CA ALA A 70 11.38 5.25 22.44
C ALA A 70 10.06 4.57 22.01
N SER A 71 9.60 4.82 20.78
CA SER A 71 8.37 4.25 20.23
C SER A 71 8.35 4.32 18.70
N LEU A 72 7.36 3.65 18.08
CA LEU A 72 7.09 3.78 16.65
C LEU A 72 6.68 5.21 16.26
N GLU A 73 5.96 5.92 17.13
CA GLU A 73 5.56 7.31 16.88
C GLU A 73 6.78 8.24 16.86
N ASP A 74 7.72 8.01 17.78
CA ASP A 74 9.00 8.72 17.88
C ASP A 74 9.85 8.48 16.61
N LEU A 75 9.89 7.23 16.13
CA LEU A 75 10.54 6.88 14.86
C LEU A 75 9.93 7.61 13.65
N ASN A 76 8.60 7.58 13.55
CA ASN A 76 7.88 8.20 12.44
C ASN A 76 8.13 9.71 12.40
N SER A 77 7.90 10.39 13.53
CA SER A 77 7.95 11.85 13.62
C SER A 77 9.36 12.42 13.48
N ARG A 78 10.38 11.78 14.07
CA ARG A 78 11.74 12.34 14.09
C ARG A 78 12.59 11.94 12.90
N ILE A 79 12.35 10.77 12.33
CA ILE A 79 13.26 10.17 11.35
C ILE A 79 12.56 9.91 10.03
N LEU A 80 11.48 9.14 10.02
CA LEU A 80 10.94 8.63 8.75
C LEU A 80 10.27 9.71 7.91
N LEU A 81 9.52 10.64 8.51
CA LEU A 81 8.87 11.71 7.75
C LEU A 81 9.87 12.62 7.05
N SER A 82 10.85 13.15 7.79
CA SER A 82 11.89 14.01 7.21
C SER A 82 12.78 13.28 6.20
N TRP A 83 13.02 11.98 6.42
CA TRP A 83 13.71 11.15 5.44
C TRP A 83 12.90 10.99 4.14
N CYS A 84 11.59 10.74 4.23
CA CYS A 84 10.71 10.65 3.07
C CYS A 84 10.70 11.96 2.27
N ASP A 85 10.59 13.11 2.94
CA ASP A 85 10.60 14.42 2.28
C ASP A 85 11.91 14.64 1.52
N ARG A 86 13.05 14.37 2.16
CA ARG A 86 14.37 14.47 1.52
C ARG A 86 14.50 13.52 0.32
N VAL A 87 14.05 12.28 0.45
CA VAL A 87 14.08 11.32 -0.66
C VAL A 87 13.20 11.82 -1.80
N ALA A 88 12.01 12.37 -1.51
CA ALA A 88 11.15 12.91 -2.55
C ALA A 88 11.77 14.12 -3.28
N GLU A 89 12.55 14.94 -2.57
CA GLU A 89 13.29 16.08 -3.14
C GLU A 89 14.46 15.65 -4.02
N THR A 90 15.10 14.51 -3.74
CA THR A 90 16.30 14.06 -4.47
C THR A 90 16.02 13.01 -5.55
N ASP A 91 15.09 12.10 -5.30
CA ASP A 91 14.77 11.01 -6.21
C ASP A 91 13.98 11.52 -7.41
N ARG A 92 14.30 10.98 -8.58
CA ARG A 92 13.66 11.32 -9.85
C ARG A 92 12.60 10.30 -10.22
N VAL A 93 11.52 10.77 -10.82
CA VAL A 93 10.51 9.89 -11.40
C VAL A 93 11.15 9.16 -12.59
N PRO A 94 10.97 7.82 -12.72
CA PRO A 94 11.56 7.05 -13.80
C PRO A 94 11.27 7.66 -15.18
N HIS A 95 12.28 7.70 -16.04
CA HIS A 95 12.21 8.27 -17.39
C HIS A 95 11.95 9.78 -17.46
N THR A 96 12.14 10.50 -16.36
CA THR A 96 12.03 11.97 -16.30
C THR A 96 13.22 12.59 -15.54
N ASP A 97 13.41 13.88 -15.71
CA ASP A 97 14.35 14.67 -14.90
C ASP A 97 13.67 15.36 -13.70
N GLU A 98 12.35 15.19 -13.54
CA GLU A 98 11.59 15.78 -12.44
C GLU A 98 11.76 14.97 -11.16
N THR A 99 11.87 15.67 -10.03
CA THR A 99 11.91 15.02 -8.71
C THR A 99 10.51 14.56 -8.31
N VAL A 100 10.42 13.55 -7.45
CA VAL A 100 9.15 13.06 -6.91
C VAL A 100 8.36 14.20 -6.24
N ALA A 101 9.04 15.07 -5.49
CA ALA A 101 8.44 16.22 -4.82
C ALA A 101 7.87 17.25 -5.82
N ALA A 102 8.57 17.51 -6.93
CA ALA A 102 8.11 18.43 -7.96
C ALA A 102 6.83 17.91 -8.65
N VAL A 103 6.85 16.62 -9.04
CA VAL A 103 5.68 15.96 -9.65
C VAL A 103 4.51 15.93 -8.67
N TYR A 104 4.74 15.56 -7.41
CA TYR A 104 3.71 15.56 -6.37
C TYR A 104 3.05 16.94 -6.21
N THR A 105 3.85 18.00 -6.16
CA THR A 105 3.35 19.38 -6.00
C THR A 105 2.42 19.76 -7.16
N ARG A 106 2.81 19.42 -8.39
CA ARG A 106 1.98 19.66 -9.59
C ARG A 106 0.70 18.83 -9.57
N GLU A 107 0.79 17.54 -9.26
CA GLU A 107 -0.37 16.64 -9.26
C GLU A 107 -1.36 16.94 -8.14
N LYS A 108 -0.89 17.49 -7.02
CA LYS A 108 -1.72 17.86 -5.87
C LYS A 108 -2.88 18.78 -6.26
N GLU A 109 -2.70 19.64 -7.26
CA GLU A 109 -3.75 20.54 -7.76
C GLU A 109 -4.88 19.79 -8.49
N ALA A 110 -4.58 18.61 -9.05
CA ALA A 110 -5.53 17.75 -9.74
C ALA A 110 -6.17 16.69 -8.82
N LEU A 111 -5.70 16.55 -7.57
CA LEU A 111 -6.25 15.57 -6.64
C LEU A 111 -7.64 15.97 -6.17
N HIS A 112 -8.58 15.02 -6.24
CA HIS A 112 -9.90 15.23 -5.69
C HIS A 112 -9.85 15.39 -4.16
N PRO A 113 -10.66 16.31 -3.58
CA PRO A 113 -10.73 16.44 -2.14
C PRO A 113 -11.19 15.12 -1.52
N PHE A 114 -10.52 14.70 -0.45
CA PHE A 114 -10.90 13.49 0.28
C PHE A 114 -12.32 13.65 0.86
N ARG A 115 -13.26 12.87 0.32
CA ARG A 115 -14.66 12.89 0.76
C ARG A 115 -14.79 11.97 1.98
N LEU A 116 -14.86 12.54 3.18
CA LEU A 116 -15.21 11.84 4.44
C LEU A 116 -16.69 11.41 4.47
N ASN A 117 -17.21 10.82 3.39
CA ASN A 117 -18.51 10.16 3.47
C ASN A 117 -18.27 8.78 4.09
N ARG A 118 -18.65 8.65 5.37
CA ARG A 118 -18.52 7.43 6.17
C ARG A 118 -19.04 6.22 5.38
N LEU A 119 -18.13 5.36 4.90
CA LEU A 119 -18.46 4.01 4.45
C LEU A 119 -19.25 3.33 5.58
N LYS A 120 -20.57 3.20 5.41
CA LYS A 120 -21.35 2.25 6.19
C LYS A 120 -21.08 0.89 5.58
N LEU A 121 -20.16 0.13 6.17
CA LEU A 121 -20.03 -1.30 5.89
C LEU A 121 -21.38 -1.95 6.24
N VAL A 122 -22.19 -2.26 5.23
CA VAL A 122 -23.39 -3.07 5.39
C VAL A 122 -22.94 -4.53 5.38
N GLY A 123 -23.11 -5.23 6.51
CA GLY A 123 -23.01 -6.69 6.56
C GLY A 123 -22.08 -7.23 7.65
N SER A 124 -22.67 -7.70 8.74
CA SER A 124 -22.06 -8.46 9.83
C SER A 124 -21.21 -9.64 9.32
N VAL A 125 -19.88 -9.56 9.48
CA VAL A 125 -19.01 -10.74 9.40
C VAL A 125 -19.30 -11.62 10.62
N ARG A 126 -19.95 -12.76 10.41
CA ARG A 126 -20.07 -13.80 11.46
C ARG A 126 -18.66 -14.29 11.80
N SER A 127 -18.26 -14.12 13.05
CA SER A 127 -17.03 -14.69 13.59
C SER A 127 -17.10 -16.23 13.49
N LYS A 128 -16.20 -16.84 12.72
CA LYS A 128 -15.87 -18.26 12.92
C LYS A 128 -14.86 -18.32 14.06
N SER A 129 -15.34 -18.73 15.24
CA SER A 129 -14.52 -19.14 16.37
C SER A 129 -13.58 -20.27 15.94
N ALA A 130 -12.27 -20.03 15.97
CA ALA A 130 -11.27 -21.07 15.81
C ALA A 130 -11.22 -21.91 17.09
N LYS A 131 -11.62 -23.18 17.02
CA LYS A 131 -11.29 -24.18 18.04
C LYS A 131 -9.84 -24.63 17.82
N CYS A 132 -9.02 -24.53 18.86
CA CYS A 132 -7.71 -25.19 18.91
C CYS A 132 -7.94 -26.72 18.98
N PRO A 133 -7.23 -27.54 18.18
CA PRO A 133 -7.11 -28.98 18.44
C PRO A 133 -6.25 -29.24 19.69
N PRO A 134 -6.38 -30.42 20.31
CA PRO A 134 -5.76 -30.74 21.61
C PRO A 134 -4.23 -30.75 21.57
#